data_AF-D2W2K4-F1
#
_entry.id   AF-D2W2K4-F1
#
_cell.length_a   1.000
_cell.length_b   1.000
_cell.length_c   1.000
_cell.angle_alpha   90.00
_cell.angle_beta   90.00
_cell.angle_gamma   90.00
#
_symmetry.space_group_name_H-M   'P 1'
#
loop_
_entity.id
_entity.type
_entity.pdbx_description
1 polymer ?
#
loop_
_entity_poly.entity_id
_entity_poly.type
_entity_poly.pdbx_seq_one_letter_code
_entity_poly.pdbx_strand_id
1 'polypeptide(L)'
;MTDSSKFCIAQNAYNAFNQYVVQSQGQHVDYLVPVEVGALNSLMPMLVSAQTGIPVILSDSMGRAVPTLTMTSYSANGISTNPSILSNANTPADSVAILLDSASAVEALARPIISSSEFNSVAGLALWKMTGQQCKNYSVPGGIPIALAAGYMSKLASTSENPLATLQESLKYGKVVVVGSFKQQIVTSGGFDLGSVTIIDNTNPNNQVVVYNQNENLFVYSSLQSSPLLTGPDVIAYIRVKDGTFLSNADLQDSTVIGADEEIALMLLPVHSMIFNNETIRGVVNQLMKPLGYAGPIVTVFTEEERAEYFAYMTEYGMNLLAQN
;
A
#
# COMPACT_ATOMS: atom_id res chain seq x y z
N MET A 1 1.36 -0.01 24.42
CA MET A 1 1.53 1.47 24.41
C MET A 1 2.17 1.82 23.09
N THR A 2 1.49 2.58 22.23
CA THR A 2 2.03 3.06 20.96
C THR A 2 3.16 4.04 21.24
N ASP A 3 4.34 3.79 20.68
CA ASP A 3 5.51 4.67 20.79
C ASP A 3 5.18 6.09 20.30
N SER A 4 5.10 7.05 21.23
CA SER A 4 4.76 8.45 20.95
C SER A 4 5.77 9.14 20.01
N SER A 5 6.97 8.58 19.86
CA SER A 5 8.03 9.15 19.00
C SER A 5 7.65 9.11 17.53
N LYS A 6 6.95 8.06 17.06
CA LYS A 6 6.46 7.92 15.67
C LYS A 6 5.47 9.02 15.29
N PHE A 7 4.72 9.53 16.26
CA PHE A 7 3.71 10.57 16.06
C PHE A 7 4.31 11.96 15.84
N CYS A 8 5.55 12.17 16.26
CA CYS A 8 6.29 13.42 16.07
C CYS A 8 6.88 13.51 14.65
N ILE A 9 7.30 12.38 14.07
CA ILE A 9 8.11 12.37 12.84
C ILE A 9 7.33 12.90 11.63
N ALA A 10 6.10 12.43 11.41
CA ALA A 10 5.26 12.90 10.30
C ALA A 10 4.96 14.40 10.41
N GLN A 11 4.72 14.89 11.63
CA GLN A 11 4.51 16.32 11.88
C GLN A 11 5.77 17.14 11.59
N ASN A 12 6.94 16.66 11.99
CA ASN A 12 8.22 17.30 11.72
C ASN A 12 8.48 17.40 10.20
N ALA A 13 8.17 16.34 9.45
CA ALA A 13 8.34 16.33 7.99
C ALA A 13 7.42 17.37 7.34
N TYR A 14 6.14 17.42 7.76
CA TYR A 14 5.20 18.44 7.31
C TYR A 14 5.67 19.85 7.64
N ASN A 15 6.08 20.12 8.89
CA ASN A 15 6.50 21.45 9.34
C ASN A 15 7.70 21.96 8.52
N ALA A 16 8.72 21.12 8.34
CA ALA A 16 9.90 21.45 7.56
C ALA A 16 9.56 21.66 6.06
N PHE A 17 8.68 20.82 5.50
CA PHE A 17 8.21 20.97 4.12
C PHE A 17 7.42 22.26 3.91
N ASN A 18 6.47 22.56 4.79
CA ASN A 18 5.67 23.78 4.73
C ASN A 18 6.56 25.02 4.89
N GLN A 19 7.52 24.99 5.82
CA GLN A 19 8.51 26.07 5.97
C GLN A 19 9.32 26.29 4.68
N TYR A 20 9.77 25.22 4.03
CA TYR A 20 10.47 25.32 2.75
C TYR A 20 9.59 25.95 1.66
N VAL A 21 8.31 25.54 1.56
CA VAL A 21 7.36 26.08 0.57
C VAL A 21 7.14 27.58 0.81
N VAL A 22 6.96 27.99 2.07
CA VAL A 22 6.80 29.40 2.45
C VAL A 22 8.03 30.22 2.07
N GLN A 23 9.22 29.73 2.42
CA GLN A 23 10.47 30.45 2.15
C GLN A 23 10.80 30.53 0.66
N SER A 24 10.51 29.48 -0.11
CA SER A 24 10.86 29.43 -1.53
C SER A 24 9.83 30.10 -2.45
N GLN A 25 8.55 30.11 -2.07
CA GLN A 25 7.44 30.49 -2.95
C GLN A 25 6.43 31.46 -2.33
N GLY A 26 6.53 31.76 -1.03
CA GLY A 26 5.56 32.60 -0.33
C GLY A 26 4.17 31.97 -0.21
N GLN A 27 4.06 30.64 -0.33
CA GLN A 27 2.81 29.87 -0.24
C GLN A 27 2.85 28.93 0.96
N HIS A 28 1.68 28.53 1.44
CA HIS A 28 1.52 27.52 2.49
C HIS A 28 0.90 26.24 1.90
N VAL A 29 1.07 25.12 2.60
CA VAL A 29 0.39 23.86 2.29
C VAL A 29 -1.04 23.92 2.83
N ASP A 30 -2.03 23.82 1.95
CA ASP A 30 -3.46 23.92 2.32
C ASP A 30 -4.12 22.56 2.61
N TYR A 31 -3.58 21.46 2.07
CA TYR A 31 -4.13 20.11 2.17
C TYR A 31 -3.05 19.06 2.29
N LEU A 32 -3.37 17.95 2.96
CA LEU A 32 -2.54 16.75 3.01
C LEU A 32 -3.17 15.63 2.18
N VAL A 33 -2.33 14.80 1.56
CA VAL A 33 -2.77 13.61 0.83
C VAL A 33 -1.87 12.44 1.22
N PRO A 34 -2.42 11.29 1.63
CA PRO A 34 -1.67 10.05 1.73
C PRO A 34 -0.93 9.72 0.44
N VAL A 35 0.30 9.22 0.58
CA VAL A 35 1.06 8.70 -0.56
C VAL A 35 0.42 7.42 -1.07
N GLU A 36 -0.05 6.56 -0.18
CA GLU A 36 -0.57 5.23 -0.53
C GLU A 36 -1.60 4.74 0.51
N VAL A 37 -2.28 3.64 0.15
CA VAL A 37 -3.12 2.88 1.08
C VAL A 37 -2.28 1.83 1.81
N GLY A 38 -1.94 2.10 3.06
CA GLY A 38 -1.13 1.21 3.90
C GLY A 38 -1.33 1.52 5.39
N ALA A 39 -1.06 0.54 6.26
CA ALA A 39 -1.42 0.60 7.68
C ALA A 39 -0.94 1.88 8.39
N LEU A 40 0.29 2.33 8.14
CA LEU A 40 0.82 3.58 8.69
C LEU A 40 0.68 4.75 7.72
N ASN A 41 0.98 4.55 6.44
CA ASN A 41 1.08 5.63 5.45
C ASN A 41 -0.25 6.33 5.17
N SER A 42 -1.37 5.64 5.35
CA SER A 42 -2.71 6.24 5.29
C SER A 42 -3.06 7.07 6.53
N LEU A 43 -2.53 6.68 7.70
CA LEU A 43 -2.84 7.32 8.98
C LEU A 43 -1.95 8.53 9.27
N MET A 44 -0.71 8.57 8.76
CA MET A 44 0.23 9.66 9.05
C MET A 44 -0.33 11.06 8.67
N PRO A 45 -0.94 11.26 7.48
CA PRO A 45 -1.55 12.55 7.16
C PRO A 45 -2.73 12.93 8.06
N MET A 46 -3.54 11.94 8.49
CA MET A 46 -4.66 12.17 9.41
C MET A 46 -4.17 12.61 10.79
N LEU A 47 -3.06 12.04 11.25
CA LEU A 47 -2.42 12.47 12.48
C LEU A 47 -1.91 13.91 12.38
N VAL A 48 -1.19 14.23 11.30
CA VAL A 48 -0.71 15.61 11.07
C VAL A 48 -1.89 16.58 11.00
N SER A 49 -2.98 16.19 10.35
CA SER A 49 -4.23 16.95 10.31
C SER A 49 -4.79 17.22 11.70
N ALA A 50 -4.91 16.19 12.54
CA ALA A 50 -5.40 16.33 13.91
C ALA A 50 -4.54 17.28 14.77
N GLN A 51 -3.24 17.37 14.49
CA GLN A 51 -2.31 18.24 15.23
C GLN A 51 -2.22 19.66 14.68
N THR A 52 -2.48 19.88 13.38
CA THR A 52 -2.20 21.15 12.68
C THR A 52 -3.45 21.85 12.16
N GLY A 53 -4.58 21.15 12.08
CA GLY A 53 -5.82 21.63 11.49
C GLY A 53 -5.85 21.60 9.96
N ILE A 54 -4.79 21.12 9.29
CA ILE A 54 -4.76 21.03 7.82
C ILE A 54 -5.65 19.87 7.36
N PRO A 55 -6.62 20.08 6.46
CA PRO A 55 -7.51 19.04 5.99
C PRO A 55 -6.79 17.96 5.17
N VAL A 56 -7.28 16.72 5.26
CA VAL A 56 -6.81 15.58 4.46
C VAL A 56 -7.75 15.33 3.30
N ILE A 57 -7.21 15.18 2.09
CA ILE A 57 -7.95 14.68 0.94
C ILE A 57 -7.94 13.15 1.02
N LEU A 58 -9.12 12.53 1.02
CA LEU A 58 -9.32 11.08 1.11
C LEU A 58 -9.06 10.36 -0.23
N SER A 59 -7.86 10.58 -0.77
CA SER A 59 -7.31 9.97 -1.96
C SER A 59 -5.86 9.56 -1.69
N ASP A 60 -5.25 8.86 -2.63
CA ASP A 60 -3.83 8.53 -2.56
C ASP A 60 -3.23 8.38 -3.97
N SER A 61 -2.01 7.88 -4.11
CA SER A 61 -1.38 7.74 -5.42
C SER A 61 -1.68 6.43 -6.16
N MET A 62 -2.27 5.41 -5.50
CA MET A 62 -2.38 4.05 -6.06
C MET A 62 -3.62 3.24 -5.66
N GLY A 63 -4.33 3.61 -4.59
CA GLY A 63 -5.39 2.79 -4.00
C GLY A 63 -4.89 1.53 -3.29
N ARG A 64 -3.56 1.35 -3.17
CA ARG A 64 -2.88 0.23 -2.51
C ARG A 64 -1.47 0.64 -2.06
N ALA A 65 -0.82 -0.20 -1.25
CA ALA A 65 0.59 -0.04 -0.88
C ALA A 65 1.52 -0.28 -2.08
N VAL A 66 2.65 0.43 -2.15
CA VAL A 66 3.61 0.34 -3.25
C VAL A 66 5.01 -0.12 -2.81
N PRO A 67 5.72 -0.89 -3.67
CA PRO A 67 7.11 -1.27 -3.41
C PRO A 67 8.11 -0.12 -3.53
N THR A 68 7.78 0.84 -4.40
CA THR A 68 8.67 1.96 -4.74
C THR A 68 7.86 3.21 -5.06
N LEU A 69 8.43 4.38 -4.79
CA LEU A 69 7.84 5.69 -5.14
C LEU A 69 7.60 5.83 -6.65
N THR A 70 8.36 5.11 -7.47
CA THR A 70 8.26 5.15 -8.93
C THR A 70 6.96 4.52 -9.45
N MET A 71 6.33 3.64 -8.68
CA MET A 71 5.07 2.99 -9.05
C MET A 71 3.85 3.91 -8.90
N THR A 72 3.98 5.04 -8.20
CA THR A 72 2.88 5.95 -7.88
C THR A 72 2.31 6.67 -9.10
N SER A 73 1.01 7.02 -9.07
CA SER A 73 0.40 7.86 -10.11
C SER A 73 1.07 9.23 -10.23
N TYR A 74 1.58 9.79 -9.13
CA TYR A 74 2.27 11.08 -9.12
C TYR A 74 3.57 11.01 -9.92
N SER A 75 4.39 9.98 -9.69
CA SER A 75 5.59 9.73 -10.48
C SER A 75 5.25 9.43 -11.95
N ALA A 76 4.20 8.63 -12.20
CA ALA A 76 3.78 8.26 -13.54
C ALA A 76 3.31 9.46 -14.39
N ASN A 77 2.81 10.52 -13.74
CA ASN A 77 2.38 11.77 -14.38
C ASN A 77 3.42 12.90 -14.27
N GLY A 78 4.66 12.59 -13.88
CA GLY A 78 5.77 13.54 -13.88
C GLY A 78 5.65 14.65 -12.83
N ILE A 79 4.94 14.41 -11.73
CA ILE A 79 4.94 15.35 -10.60
C ILE A 79 6.31 15.32 -9.94
N SER A 80 6.95 16.49 -9.90
CA SER A 80 8.27 16.66 -9.30
C SER A 80 8.27 16.23 -7.83
N THR A 81 9.28 15.45 -7.45
CA THR A 81 9.59 15.12 -6.06
C THR A 81 10.40 16.21 -5.36
N ASN A 82 10.64 17.36 -5.99
CA ASN A 82 11.39 18.46 -5.41
C ASN A 82 10.45 19.49 -4.74
N PRO A 83 10.61 19.77 -3.43
CA PRO A 83 11.52 19.10 -2.49
C PRO A 83 10.94 17.78 -1.97
N SER A 84 11.81 16.87 -1.53
CA SER A 84 11.45 15.75 -0.65
C SER A 84 12.13 15.96 0.69
N ILE A 85 11.36 15.98 1.77
CA ILE A 85 11.85 16.28 3.12
C ILE A 85 11.75 15.05 3.99
N LEU A 86 12.88 14.65 4.57
CA LEU A 86 12.99 13.60 5.59
C LEU A 86 13.15 14.23 6.97
N SER A 87 12.43 13.73 7.97
CA SER A 87 12.58 14.11 9.38
C SER A 87 12.76 12.88 10.26
N ASN A 88 13.42 13.05 11.42
CA ASN A 88 13.55 12.02 12.44
C ASN A 88 12.67 12.36 13.67
N ALA A 89 12.63 11.44 14.64
CA ALA A 89 11.93 11.65 15.92
C ALA A 89 12.75 12.44 16.95
N ASN A 90 14.07 12.45 16.80
CA ASN A 90 15.01 12.86 17.84
C ASN A 90 15.03 14.38 18.04
N THR A 91 14.97 15.12 16.93
CA THR A 91 15.12 16.58 16.93
C THR A 91 14.07 17.19 15.99
N PRO A 92 12.97 17.75 16.52
CA PRO A 92 11.87 18.29 15.70
C PRO A 92 12.26 19.36 14.65
N ALA A 93 13.41 20.01 14.85
CA ALA A 93 13.92 21.02 13.94
C ALA A 93 14.83 20.47 12.82
N ASP A 94 15.36 19.25 12.97
CA ASP A 94 16.32 18.71 12.01
C ASP A 94 15.58 17.95 10.91
N SER A 95 15.92 18.31 9.67
CA SER A 95 15.39 17.65 8.49
C SER A 95 16.44 17.61 7.39
N VAL A 96 16.31 16.62 6.51
CA VAL A 96 17.13 16.50 5.31
C VAL A 96 16.26 16.79 4.10
N ALA A 97 16.65 17.80 3.32
CA ALA A 97 16.00 18.12 2.06
C ALA A 97 16.73 17.47 0.89
N ILE A 98 16.01 16.68 0.11
CA ILE A 98 16.45 16.08 -1.14
C ILE A 98 15.82 16.87 -2.29
N LEU A 99 16.65 17.55 -3.07
CA LEU A 99 16.22 18.41 -4.17
C LEU A 99 16.43 17.70 -5.51
N LEU A 100 15.69 16.61 -5.73
CA LEU A 100 15.72 15.81 -6.94
C LEU A 100 14.29 15.68 -7.49
N ASP A 101 14.14 15.70 -8.81
CA ASP A 101 12.84 15.59 -9.49
C ASP A 101 12.41 14.14 -9.78
N SER A 102 13.31 13.18 -9.59
CA SER A 102 13.05 11.76 -9.87
C SER A 102 12.74 10.97 -8.61
N ALA A 103 11.58 10.30 -8.58
CA ALA A 103 11.17 9.41 -7.49
C ALA A 103 12.18 8.29 -7.22
N SER A 104 12.77 7.69 -8.26
CA SER A 104 13.78 6.65 -8.11
C SER A 104 15.09 7.17 -7.52
N ALA A 105 15.48 8.40 -7.87
CA ALA A 105 16.68 9.02 -7.34
C ALA A 105 16.49 9.48 -5.88
N VAL A 106 15.31 10.02 -5.56
CA VAL A 106 14.93 10.33 -4.17
C VAL A 106 14.95 9.06 -3.33
N GLU A 107 14.34 7.96 -3.80
CA GLU A 107 14.32 6.70 -3.06
C GLU A 107 15.72 6.13 -2.84
N ALA A 108 16.57 6.12 -3.88
CA ALA A 108 17.94 5.63 -3.81
C ALA A 108 18.80 6.42 -2.81
N LEU A 109 18.57 7.73 -2.67
CA LEU A 109 19.27 8.58 -1.71
C LEU A 109 18.66 8.52 -0.30
N ALA A 110 17.33 8.44 -0.20
CA ALA A 110 16.61 8.41 1.06
C ALA A 110 16.90 7.14 1.86
N ARG A 111 16.94 5.96 1.22
CA ARG A 111 17.18 4.68 1.91
C ARG A 111 18.46 4.66 2.78
N PRO A 112 19.66 5.02 2.29
CA PRO A 112 20.85 5.04 3.13
C PRO A 112 20.81 6.13 4.21
N ILE A 113 20.15 7.28 3.96
CA ILE A 113 19.97 8.34 4.97
C ILE A 113 19.10 7.83 6.12
N ILE A 114 17.96 7.20 5.81
CA ILE A 114 17.03 6.67 6.81
C ILE A 114 17.69 5.55 7.63
N SER A 115 18.60 4.80 7.02
CA SER A 115 19.35 3.71 7.68
C SER A 115 20.45 4.21 8.64
N SER A 116 20.76 5.51 8.63
CA SER A 116 21.80 6.07 9.50
C SER A 116 21.33 6.15 10.97
N SER A 117 22.29 6.32 11.89
CA SER A 117 22.02 6.47 13.34
C SER A 117 21.15 7.68 13.68
N GLU A 118 21.14 8.69 12.82
CA GLU A 118 20.35 9.90 13.00
C GLU A 118 18.84 9.65 12.84
N PHE A 119 18.48 8.65 12.02
CA PHE A 119 17.10 8.28 11.72
C PHE A 119 16.66 6.95 12.33
N ASN A 120 17.60 6.07 12.72
CA ASN A 120 17.30 4.76 13.32
C ASN A 120 16.29 3.93 12.49
N SER A 121 16.46 3.92 11.16
CA SER A 121 15.63 3.18 10.19
C SER A 121 14.16 3.64 10.08
N VAL A 122 13.81 4.81 10.63
CA VAL A 122 12.45 5.37 10.54
C VAL A 122 12.51 6.85 10.25
N ALA A 123 11.77 7.31 9.24
CA ALA A 123 11.66 8.71 8.89
C ALA A 123 10.24 9.10 8.49
N GLY A 124 9.90 10.36 8.75
CA GLY A 124 8.75 11.02 8.17
C GLY A 124 9.18 11.56 6.82
N LEU A 125 8.31 11.40 5.82
CA LEU A 125 8.58 11.84 4.46
C LEU A 125 7.43 12.74 3.98
N ALA A 126 7.78 13.97 3.62
CA ALA A 126 6.88 14.90 2.94
C ALA A 126 7.44 15.19 1.54
N LEU A 127 6.65 14.92 0.50
CA LEU A 127 7.04 15.06 -0.90
C LEU A 127 5.82 15.33 -1.79
N TRP A 128 6.05 15.55 -3.09
CA TRP A 128 5.02 15.80 -4.12
C TRP A 128 4.11 16.97 -3.82
N LYS A 129 4.69 18.17 -3.82
CA LYS A 129 3.92 19.41 -3.84
C LYS A 129 3.07 19.46 -5.11
N MET A 130 1.77 19.57 -4.96
CA MET A 130 0.82 19.63 -6.08
C MET A 130 -0.09 20.86 -5.97
N THR A 131 -0.47 21.40 -7.11
CA THR A 131 -1.66 22.25 -7.20
C THR A 131 -2.92 21.43 -6.99
N GLY A 132 -4.02 22.06 -6.59
CA GLY A 132 -5.32 21.37 -6.48
C GLY A 132 -5.75 20.68 -7.79
N GLN A 133 -5.42 21.27 -8.95
CA GLN A 133 -5.71 20.68 -10.26
C GLN A 133 -4.88 19.40 -10.51
N GLN A 134 -3.60 19.40 -10.16
CA GLN A 134 -2.74 18.22 -10.28
C GLN A 134 -3.22 17.10 -9.34
N CYS A 135 -3.53 17.43 -8.09
CA CYS A 135 -4.08 16.46 -7.13
C CYS A 135 -5.39 15.85 -7.66
N LYS A 136 -6.34 16.67 -8.13
CA LYS A 136 -7.60 16.18 -8.70
C LYS A 136 -7.41 15.26 -9.91
N ASN A 137 -6.42 15.53 -10.76
CA ASN A 137 -6.18 14.76 -11.98
C ASN A 137 -5.43 13.46 -11.75
N TYR A 138 -4.54 13.43 -10.75
CA TYR A 138 -3.55 12.35 -10.60
C TYR A 138 -3.70 11.54 -9.32
N SER A 139 -4.49 11.97 -8.34
CA SER A 139 -4.80 11.13 -7.17
C SER A 139 -5.89 10.11 -7.48
N VAL A 140 -5.74 8.90 -6.95
CA VAL A 140 -6.71 7.82 -7.04
C VAL A 140 -7.84 8.08 -6.04
N PRO A 141 -9.10 8.18 -6.49
CA PRO A 141 -10.22 8.35 -5.59
C PRO A 141 -10.52 7.03 -4.85
N GLY A 142 -11.05 7.16 -3.63
CA GLY A 142 -11.69 6.04 -2.94
C GLY A 142 -10.77 5.07 -2.20
N GLY A 143 -9.44 5.09 -2.42
CA GLY A 143 -8.51 4.17 -1.75
C GLY A 143 -8.66 4.13 -0.23
N ILE A 144 -8.73 5.29 0.41
CA ILE A 144 -8.92 5.42 1.87
C ILE A 144 -10.33 4.97 2.33
N PRO A 145 -11.44 5.46 1.74
CA PRO A 145 -12.77 4.92 2.03
C PRO A 145 -12.89 3.39 1.85
N ILE A 146 -12.30 2.83 0.79
CA ILE A 146 -12.30 1.38 0.52
C ILE A 146 -11.57 0.63 1.63
N ALA A 147 -10.41 1.12 2.08
CA ALA A 147 -9.67 0.50 3.18
C ALA A 147 -10.47 0.52 4.49
N LEU A 148 -11.18 1.62 4.78
CA LEU A 148 -12.07 1.71 5.92
C LEU A 148 -13.23 0.71 5.82
N ALA A 149 -13.87 0.63 4.65
CA ALA A 149 -14.95 -0.31 4.39
C ALA A 149 -14.48 -1.77 4.58
N ALA A 150 -13.34 -2.14 3.99
CA ALA A 150 -12.78 -3.47 4.11
C ALA A 150 -12.41 -3.83 5.56
N GLY A 151 -11.80 -2.91 6.31
CA GLY A 151 -11.49 -3.11 7.73
C GLY A 151 -12.75 -3.27 8.59
N TYR A 152 -13.80 -2.47 8.31
CA TYR A 152 -15.09 -2.59 9.00
C TYR A 152 -15.78 -3.93 8.69
N MET A 153 -15.80 -4.35 7.43
CA MET A 153 -16.35 -5.64 7.00
C MET A 153 -15.59 -6.82 7.60
N SER A 154 -14.25 -6.75 7.66
CA SER A 154 -13.40 -7.73 8.36
C SER A 154 -13.78 -7.83 9.84
N LYS A 155 -13.93 -6.68 10.52
CA LYS A 155 -14.37 -6.63 11.91
C LYS A 155 -15.75 -7.29 12.12
N LEU A 156 -16.73 -7.03 11.24
CA LEU A 156 -18.03 -7.68 11.33
C LEU A 156 -17.93 -9.19 11.08
N ALA A 157 -17.22 -9.59 10.03
CA ALA A 157 -17.03 -10.99 9.64
C ALA A 157 -16.37 -11.81 10.75
N SER A 158 -15.47 -11.22 11.54
CA SER A 158 -14.80 -11.89 12.67
C SER A 158 -15.75 -12.47 13.73
N THR A 159 -17.00 -12.00 13.77
CA THR A 159 -18.03 -12.48 14.71
C THR A 159 -18.97 -13.52 14.11
N SER A 160 -18.81 -13.84 12.82
CA SER A 160 -19.63 -14.84 12.12
C SER A 160 -19.10 -16.26 12.31
N GLU A 161 -19.95 -17.27 12.03
CA GLU A 161 -19.52 -18.68 12.06
C GLU A 161 -18.49 -19.01 10.97
N ASN A 162 -18.49 -18.27 9.86
CA ASN A 162 -17.52 -18.41 8.77
C ASN A 162 -17.00 -17.03 8.34
N PRO A 163 -15.96 -16.50 9.02
CA PRO A 163 -15.42 -15.17 8.76
C PRO A 163 -14.95 -14.99 7.31
N LEU A 164 -14.26 -15.98 6.74
CA LEU A 164 -13.76 -15.88 5.37
C LEU A 164 -14.89 -15.77 4.34
N ALA A 165 -15.90 -16.62 4.44
CA ALA A 165 -17.04 -16.58 3.50
C ALA A 165 -17.83 -15.27 3.64
N THR A 166 -18.10 -14.84 4.88
CA THR A 166 -18.79 -13.58 5.17
C THR A 166 -18.02 -12.37 4.62
N LEU A 167 -16.69 -12.37 4.77
CA LEU A 167 -15.84 -11.31 4.24
C LEU A 167 -15.84 -11.30 2.71
N GLN A 168 -15.71 -12.46 2.07
CA GLN A 168 -15.71 -12.56 0.61
C GLN A 168 -17.02 -12.05 0.01
N GLU A 169 -18.16 -12.39 0.61
CA GLU A 169 -19.48 -11.88 0.20
C GLU A 169 -19.57 -10.35 0.37
N SER A 170 -19.04 -9.82 1.46
CA SER A 170 -19.08 -8.39 1.78
C SER A 170 -18.22 -7.53 0.84
N LEU A 171 -17.06 -8.04 0.40
CA LEU A 171 -16.08 -7.31 -0.42
C LEU A 171 -16.40 -7.29 -1.93
N LYS A 172 -17.64 -7.62 -2.33
CA LYS A 172 -18.20 -7.57 -3.70
C LYS A 172 -17.14 -7.68 -4.82
N TYR A 173 -16.96 -8.84 -5.43
CA TYR A 173 -15.87 -9.15 -6.40
C TYR A 173 -14.51 -9.50 -5.77
N GLY A 174 -14.38 -9.53 -4.44
CA GLY A 174 -13.25 -10.25 -3.82
C GLY A 174 -13.25 -11.73 -4.21
N LYS A 175 -12.14 -12.22 -4.78
CA LYS A 175 -12.01 -13.62 -5.24
C LYS A 175 -11.02 -14.37 -4.37
N VAL A 176 -11.51 -15.25 -3.49
CA VAL A 176 -10.65 -16.20 -2.76
C VAL A 176 -10.22 -17.30 -3.72
N VAL A 177 -8.91 -17.50 -3.89
CA VAL A 177 -8.35 -18.46 -4.86
C VAL A 177 -7.71 -19.69 -4.24
N VAL A 178 -7.32 -19.63 -2.97
CA VAL A 178 -6.81 -20.78 -2.21
C VAL A 178 -7.00 -20.56 -0.72
N VAL A 179 -7.16 -21.67 0.02
CA VAL A 179 -7.11 -21.72 1.48
C VAL A 179 -6.20 -22.86 1.89
N GLY A 180 -5.30 -22.61 2.83
CA GLY A 180 -4.56 -23.68 3.51
C GLY A 180 -3.33 -23.23 4.27
N SER A 181 -2.50 -24.21 4.63
CA SER A 181 -1.23 -23.99 5.33
C SER A 181 -0.22 -23.23 4.46
N PHE A 182 0.65 -22.44 5.08
CA PHE A 182 1.61 -21.60 4.36
C PHE A 182 3.06 -21.81 4.82
N LYS A 183 4.00 -21.49 3.93
CA LYS A 183 5.44 -21.40 4.20
C LYS A 183 6.02 -20.17 3.52
N GLN A 184 6.99 -19.53 4.17
CA GLN A 184 7.64 -18.33 3.64
C GLN A 184 9.12 -18.57 3.38
N GLN A 185 9.62 -17.87 2.37
CA GLN A 185 11.05 -17.79 2.07
C GLN A 185 11.39 -16.35 1.72
N ILE A 186 12.49 -15.84 2.27
CA ILE A 186 12.96 -14.47 2.05
C ILE A 186 14.41 -14.52 1.62
N VAL A 187 14.72 -13.79 0.55
CA VAL A 187 16.07 -13.57 0.06
C VAL A 187 16.28 -12.06 -0.05
N THR A 188 17.14 -11.50 0.80
CA THR A 188 17.50 -10.09 0.74
C THR A 188 18.51 -9.84 -0.38
N SER A 189 18.21 -8.92 -1.29
CA SER A 189 19.11 -8.51 -2.37
C SER A 189 18.90 -7.04 -2.74
N GLY A 190 19.98 -6.28 -2.91
CA GLY A 190 19.92 -4.88 -3.36
C GLY A 190 19.17 -3.92 -2.43
N GLY A 191 19.09 -4.21 -1.13
CA GLY A 191 18.36 -3.40 -0.15
C GLY A 191 16.84 -3.65 -0.12
N PHE A 192 16.37 -4.69 -0.80
CA PHE A 192 14.99 -5.15 -0.76
C PHE A 192 14.92 -6.62 -0.33
N ASP A 193 13.87 -6.96 0.41
CA ASP A 193 13.54 -8.34 0.73
C ASP A 193 12.66 -8.90 -0.39
N LEU A 194 13.22 -9.81 -1.18
CA LEU A 194 12.48 -10.58 -2.17
C LEU A 194 11.91 -11.80 -1.46
N GLY A 195 10.60 -11.83 -1.31
CA GLY A 195 9.90 -12.89 -0.60
C GLY A 195 9.07 -13.77 -1.52
N SER A 196 8.84 -15.01 -1.06
CA SER A 196 7.77 -15.86 -1.57
C SER A 196 6.98 -16.48 -0.44
N VAL A 197 5.67 -16.62 -0.65
CA VAL A 197 4.76 -17.31 0.26
C VAL A 197 4.08 -18.43 -0.51
N THR A 198 4.33 -19.67 -0.10
CA THR A 198 3.70 -20.86 -0.68
C THR A 198 2.55 -21.30 0.20
N ILE A 199 1.36 -21.39 -0.37
CA ILE A 199 0.14 -21.90 0.26
C ILE A 199 -0.16 -23.27 -0.33
N ILE A 200 -0.31 -24.28 0.52
CA ILE A 200 -0.69 -25.65 0.13
C ILE A 200 -2.21 -25.75 0.26
N ASP A 201 -2.89 -25.98 -0.86
CA ASP A 201 -4.35 -26.01 -0.93
C ASP A 201 -4.95 -27.19 -0.14
N ASN A 202 -5.88 -26.89 0.76
CA ASN A 202 -6.59 -27.88 1.58
C ASN A 202 -7.39 -28.88 0.74
N THR A 203 -7.87 -28.45 -0.42
CA THR A 203 -8.70 -29.28 -1.31
C THR A 203 -7.86 -30.11 -2.28
N ASN A 204 -6.62 -29.70 -2.54
CA ASN A 204 -5.72 -30.40 -3.44
C ASN A 204 -4.24 -30.18 -3.03
N PRO A 205 -3.63 -31.08 -2.26
CA PRO A 205 -2.24 -30.93 -1.82
C PRO A 205 -1.19 -30.85 -2.94
N ASN A 206 -1.54 -31.24 -4.18
CA ASN A 206 -0.66 -31.08 -5.35
C ASN A 206 -0.72 -29.66 -5.94
N ASN A 207 -1.74 -28.87 -5.56
CA ASN A 207 -1.85 -27.46 -5.88
C ASN A 207 -1.12 -26.62 -4.84
N GLN A 208 0.03 -26.07 -5.24
CA GLN A 208 0.75 -25.08 -4.46
C GLN A 208 0.56 -23.72 -5.12
N VAL A 209 0.06 -22.77 -4.34
CA VAL A 209 -0.12 -21.39 -4.78
C VAL A 209 1.00 -20.54 -4.19
N VAL A 210 1.83 -19.97 -5.05
CA VAL A 210 3.04 -19.22 -4.65
C VAL A 210 2.86 -17.76 -4.99
N VAL A 211 2.92 -16.90 -3.98
CA VAL A 211 2.91 -15.45 -4.10
C VAL A 211 4.34 -14.93 -4.04
N TYR A 212 4.72 -14.11 -5.01
CA TYR A 212 6.03 -13.46 -5.06
C TYR A 212 5.89 -11.99 -4.69
N ASN A 213 6.80 -11.49 -3.86
CA ASN A 213 6.73 -10.15 -3.29
C ASN A 213 8.09 -9.45 -3.24
N GLN A 214 8.03 -8.12 -3.22
CA GLN A 214 9.13 -7.21 -2.87
C GLN A 214 8.53 -6.16 -1.95
N ASN A 215 8.59 -6.38 -0.63
CA ASN A 215 7.76 -5.75 0.41
C ASN A 215 6.25 -6.01 0.23
N GLU A 216 5.69 -5.74 -0.95
CA GLU A 216 4.31 -6.01 -1.32
C GLU A 216 4.18 -7.15 -2.33
N ASN A 217 3.02 -7.81 -2.32
CA ASN A 217 2.70 -8.88 -3.26
C ASN A 217 2.57 -8.34 -4.69
N LEU A 218 3.31 -8.97 -5.62
CA LEU A 218 3.43 -8.55 -7.01
C LEU A 218 2.78 -9.51 -7.99
N PHE A 219 2.86 -10.82 -7.78
CA PHE A 219 2.16 -11.79 -8.62
C PHE A 219 2.01 -13.14 -7.91
N VAL A 220 1.07 -13.94 -8.39
CA VAL A 220 0.77 -15.25 -7.83
C VAL A 220 0.68 -16.31 -8.93
N TYR A 221 1.25 -17.49 -8.66
CA TYR A 221 1.17 -18.68 -9.50
C TYR A 221 0.49 -19.83 -8.79
N SER A 222 -0.17 -20.71 -9.56
CA SER A 222 -0.54 -22.06 -9.12
C SER A 222 0.37 -23.06 -9.82
N SER A 223 0.81 -24.11 -9.11
CA SER A 223 1.56 -25.23 -9.68
C SER A 223 0.81 -25.99 -10.77
N LEU A 224 -0.51 -25.78 -10.88
CA LEU A 224 -1.36 -26.40 -11.90
C LEU A 224 -1.47 -25.58 -13.19
N GLN A 225 -0.89 -24.38 -13.25
CA GLN A 225 -0.99 -23.47 -14.38
C GLN A 225 0.38 -22.98 -14.83
N SER A 226 0.54 -22.75 -16.14
CA SER A 226 1.77 -22.20 -16.72
C SER A 226 1.83 -20.68 -16.71
N SER A 227 0.72 -20.00 -16.42
CA SER A 227 0.61 -18.54 -16.31
C SER A 227 0.26 -18.13 -14.88
N PRO A 228 0.59 -16.90 -14.46
CA PRO A 228 0.15 -16.41 -13.15
C PRO A 228 -1.38 -16.39 -13.08
N LEU A 229 -1.91 -16.59 -11.88
CA LEU A 229 -3.34 -16.36 -11.60
C LEU A 229 -3.66 -14.87 -11.67
N LEU A 230 -2.74 -14.03 -11.18
CA LEU A 230 -2.85 -12.57 -11.17
C LEU A 230 -1.47 -11.94 -11.01
N THR A 231 -1.28 -10.79 -11.63
CA THR A 231 -0.14 -9.89 -11.38
C THR A 231 -0.66 -8.55 -10.85
N GLY A 232 0.22 -7.75 -10.26
CA GLY A 232 -0.02 -6.34 -10.03
C GLY A 232 -0.39 -5.63 -11.34
N PRO A 233 -1.01 -4.44 -11.28
CA PRO A 233 -1.20 -3.63 -10.07
C PRO A 233 -2.37 -4.07 -9.20
N ASP A 234 -3.19 -5.05 -9.63
CA ASP A 234 -4.24 -5.63 -8.79
C ASP A 234 -3.70 -6.16 -7.45
N VAL A 235 -4.57 -6.21 -6.46
CA VAL A 235 -4.19 -6.52 -5.07
C VAL A 235 -4.25 -8.02 -4.84
N ILE A 236 -3.20 -8.53 -4.22
CA ILE A 236 -3.08 -9.90 -3.72
C ILE A 236 -2.98 -9.79 -2.20
N ALA A 237 -4.00 -10.23 -1.48
CA ALA A 237 -4.11 -10.08 -0.03
C ALA A 237 -4.17 -11.44 0.66
N TYR A 238 -3.49 -11.56 1.80
CA TYR A 238 -3.65 -12.70 2.70
C TYR A 238 -4.74 -12.39 3.72
N ILE A 239 -5.58 -13.38 4.00
CA ILE A 239 -6.61 -13.32 5.03
C ILE A 239 -6.36 -14.45 6.03
N ARG A 240 -6.33 -14.15 7.32
CA ARG A 240 -6.37 -15.16 8.36
C ARG A 240 -7.73 -15.83 8.36
N VAL A 241 -7.78 -17.13 8.12
CA VAL A 241 -9.05 -17.88 7.97
C VAL A 241 -9.90 -17.79 9.24
N LYS A 242 -9.25 -17.84 10.40
CA LYS A 242 -9.88 -17.90 11.71
C LYS A 242 -10.80 -16.72 12.02
N ASP A 243 -10.46 -15.52 11.56
CA ASP A 243 -11.16 -14.29 11.97
C ASP A 243 -11.37 -13.27 10.83
N GLY A 244 -10.93 -13.57 9.61
CA GLY A 244 -11.08 -12.67 8.47
C GLY A 244 -10.14 -11.45 8.50
N THR A 245 -9.11 -11.45 9.34
CA THR A 245 -8.13 -10.35 9.39
C THR A 245 -7.24 -10.35 8.15
N PHE A 246 -7.02 -9.19 7.54
CA PHE A 246 -6.00 -9.01 6.50
C PHE A 246 -4.59 -9.06 7.09
N LEU A 247 -3.67 -9.75 6.41
CA LEU A 247 -2.28 -9.88 6.84
C LEU A 247 -1.32 -9.32 5.78
N SER A 248 -0.26 -8.66 6.23
CA SER A 248 0.89 -8.26 5.42
C SER A 248 1.95 -9.36 5.36
N ASN A 249 2.94 -9.20 4.48
CA ASN A 249 4.13 -10.07 4.45
C ASN A 249 4.93 -10.03 5.77
N ALA A 250 4.84 -8.94 6.53
CA ALA A 250 5.50 -8.80 7.83
C ALA A 250 4.74 -9.53 8.94
N ASP A 251 3.40 -9.43 8.96
CA ASP A 251 2.55 -10.15 9.93
C ASP A 251 2.76 -11.66 9.84
N LEU A 252 2.90 -12.13 8.61
CA LEU A 252 3.20 -13.50 8.25
C LEU A 252 4.52 -14.02 8.86
N GLN A 253 5.48 -13.15 9.18
CA GLN A 253 6.74 -13.51 9.85
C GLN A 253 6.66 -13.41 11.37
N ASP A 254 5.63 -12.76 11.91
CA ASP A 254 5.48 -12.51 13.33
C ASP A 254 4.62 -13.61 13.98
N SER A 255 5.28 -14.54 14.67
CA SER A 255 4.62 -15.63 15.41
C SER A 255 3.67 -15.16 16.52
N THR A 256 3.73 -13.89 16.92
CA THR A 256 2.76 -13.29 17.86
C THR A 256 1.48 -12.83 17.17
N VAL A 257 1.52 -12.65 15.84
CA VAL A 257 0.38 -12.25 15.02
C VAL A 257 -0.33 -13.48 14.43
N ILE A 258 0.40 -14.45 13.89
CA ILE A 258 -0.17 -15.68 13.32
C ILE A 258 0.64 -16.92 13.72
N GLY A 259 -0.04 -17.96 14.18
CA GLY A 259 0.59 -19.23 14.54
C GLY A 259 1.08 -20.03 13.33
N ALA A 260 2.12 -20.84 13.52
CA ALA A 260 2.71 -21.66 12.45
C ALA A 260 1.76 -22.73 11.88
N ASP A 261 0.76 -23.14 12.67
CA ASP A 261 -0.26 -24.12 12.28
C ASP A 261 -1.56 -23.46 11.81
N GLU A 262 -1.63 -22.12 11.78
CA GLU A 262 -2.80 -21.41 11.27
C GLU A 262 -2.83 -21.41 9.73
N GLU A 263 -4.05 -21.39 9.19
CA GLU A 263 -4.29 -21.32 7.76
C GLU A 263 -4.55 -19.89 7.31
N ILE A 264 -4.13 -19.61 6.07
CA ILE A 264 -4.45 -18.36 5.39
C ILE A 264 -5.23 -18.65 4.11
N ALA A 265 -6.05 -17.68 3.73
CA ALA A 265 -6.67 -17.61 2.42
C ALA A 265 -5.99 -16.54 1.58
N LEU A 266 -5.89 -16.79 0.28
CA LEU A 266 -5.45 -15.79 -0.68
C LEU A 266 -6.65 -15.17 -1.38
N MET A 267 -6.81 -13.86 -1.25
CA MET A 267 -7.86 -13.09 -1.89
C MET A 267 -7.28 -12.13 -2.92
N LEU A 268 -7.92 -12.07 -4.10
CA LEU A 268 -7.62 -11.11 -5.15
C LEU A 268 -8.66 -9.99 -5.13
N LEU A 269 -8.20 -8.75 -5.30
CA LEU A 269 -9.05 -7.55 -5.37
C LEU A 269 -8.58 -6.64 -6.51
N PRO A 270 -9.49 -5.95 -7.23
CA PRO A 270 -9.09 -5.04 -8.30
C PRO A 270 -8.57 -3.71 -7.74
N VAL A 271 -7.64 -3.05 -8.45
CA VAL A 271 -7.30 -1.62 -8.27
C VAL A 271 -8.16 -0.70 -9.14
N HIS A 272 -8.05 0.62 -9.02
CA HIS A 272 -8.86 1.54 -9.82
C HIS A 272 -8.45 1.49 -11.30
N SER A 273 -9.37 1.72 -12.24
CA SER A 273 -9.06 1.71 -13.70
C SER A 273 -7.98 2.71 -14.08
N MET A 274 -7.92 3.86 -13.38
CA MET A 274 -6.83 4.84 -13.55
C MET A 274 -5.45 4.23 -13.33
N ILE A 275 -5.32 3.27 -12.42
CA ILE A 275 -4.06 2.60 -12.11
C ILE A 275 -3.84 1.43 -13.06
N PHE A 276 -4.87 0.59 -13.25
CA PHE A 276 -4.74 -0.61 -14.07
C PHE A 276 -4.39 -0.29 -15.54
N ASN A 277 -4.95 0.81 -16.07
CA ASN A 277 -4.77 1.22 -17.47
C ASN A 277 -3.61 2.19 -17.69
N ASN A 278 -2.91 2.62 -16.64
CA ASN A 278 -1.76 3.51 -16.81
C ASN A 278 -0.53 2.74 -17.30
N GLU A 279 -0.08 3.01 -18.52
CA GLU A 279 1.04 2.31 -19.15
C GLU A 279 2.36 2.48 -18.42
N THR A 280 2.63 3.66 -17.84
CA THR A 280 3.84 3.92 -17.06
C THR A 280 3.86 3.05 -15.80
N ILE A 281 2.74 2.97 -15.08
CA ILE A 281 2.61 2.13 -13.88
C ILE A 281 2.77 0.65 -14.24
N ARG A 282 2.09 0.17 -15.30
CA ARG A 282 2.25 -1.20 -15.79
C ARG A 282 3.70 -1.49 -16.17
N GLY A 283 4.37 -0.53 -16.79
CA GLY A 283 5.80 -0.59 -17.10
C GLY A 283 6.67 -0.79 -15.85
N VAL A 284 6.41 -0.02 -14.80
CA VAL A 284 7.12 -0.15 -13.50
C VAL A 284 6.85 -1.51 -12.86
N VAL A 285 5.59 -1.96 -12.80
CA VAL A 285 5.23 -3.27 -12.26
C VAL A 285 5.96 -4.39 -13.01
N ASN A 286 6.01 -4.33 -14.34
CA ASN A 286 6.78 -5.29 -15.14
C ASN A 286 8.28 -5.28 -14.79
N GLN A 287 8.88 -4.12 -14.48
CA GLN A 287 10.29 -4.08 -14.05
C GLN A 287 10.49 -4.67 -12.66
N LEU A 288 9.54 -4.49 -11.74
CA LEU A 288 9.60 -5.06 -10.39
C LEU A 288 9.46 -6.59 -10.39
N MET A 289 8.69 -7.14 -11.33
CA MET A 289 8.49 -8.59 -11.45
C MET A 289 9.66 -9.33 -12.11
N LYS A 290 10.46 -8.65 -12.95
CA LYS A 290 11.57 -9.29 -13.69
C LYS A 290 12.63 -9.94 -12.77
N PRO A 291 13.16 -9.27 -11.72
CA PRO A 291 14.09 -9.90 -10.79
C PRO A 291 13.51 -11.11 -10.06
N LEU A 292 12.19 -11.18 -9.92
CA LEU A 292 11.45 -12.29 -9.32
C LEU A 292 11.15 -13.41 -10.33
N GLY A 293 11.67 -13.31 -11.55
CA GLY A 293 11.57 -14.35 -12.58
C GLY A 293 10.35 -14.24 -13.50
N TYR A 294 9.59 -13.15 -13.46
CA TYR A 294 8.44 -12.94 -14.33
C TYR A 294 8.60 -11.76 -15.27
N ALA A 295 8.62 -12.04 -16.58
CA ALA A 295 8.72 -11.05 -17.65
C ALA A 295 7.52 -11.11 -18.63
N GLY A 296 6.44 -11.79 -18.23
CA GLY A 296 5.21 -11.90 -19.02
C GLY A 296 4.34 -10.64 -18.96
N PRO A 297 3.17 -10.66 -19.62
CA PRO A 297 2.23 -9.54 -19.57
C PRO A 297 1.57 -9.38 -18.20
N ILE A 298 0.99 -8.22 -17.94
CA ILE A 298 0.08 -8.05 -16.79
C ILE A 298 -1.13 -8.99 -16.95
N VAL A 299 -1.43 -9.78 -15.93
CA VAL A 299 -2.56 -10.71 -15.88
C VAL A 299 -3.56 -10.26 -14.83
N THR A 300 -4.83 -10.15 -15.22
CA THR A 300 -5.94 -9.85 -14.30
C THR A 300 -7.07 -10.83 -14.49
N VAL A 301 -7.82 -11.07 -13.41
CA VAL A 301 -9.09 -11.82 -13.41
C VAL A 301 -10.31 -10.91 -13.30
N PHE A 302 -10.11 -9.58 -13.38
CA PHE A 302 -11.15 -8.58 -13.25
C PHE A 302 -11.38 -7.85 -14.57
N THR A 303 -12.64 -7.81 -15.00
CA THR A 303 -13.09 -6.96 -16.09
C THR A 303 -13.13 -5.49 -15.66
N GLU A 304 -13.18 -4.56 -16.62
CA GLU A 304 -13.36 -3.13 -16.33
C GLU A 304 -14.69 -2.85 -15.62
N GLU A 305 -15.74 -3.62 -15.91
CA GLU A 305 -17.04 -3.49 -15.25
C GLU A 305 -16.97 -3.92 -13.79
N GLU A 306 -16.44 -5.13 -13.49
CA GLU A 306 -16.23 -5.60 -12.12
C GLU A 306 -15.39 -4.59 -11.31
N ARG A 307 -14.35 -4.01 -11.93
CA ARG A 307 -13.47 -3.01 -11.33
C ARG A 307 -14.21 -1.72 -10.98
N ALA A 308 -14.96 -1.17 -11.94
CA ALA A 308 -15.74 0.05 -11.73
C ALA A 308 -16.80 -0.14 -10.64
N GLU A 309 -17.49 -1.28 -10.67
CA GLU A 309 -18.51 -1.60 -9.68
C GLU A 309 -17.94 -1.85 -8.27
N TYR A 310 -16.80 -2.53 -8.15
CA TYR A 310 -16.10 -2.71 -6.87
C TYR A 310 -15.76 -1.35 -6.27
N PHE A 311 -15.11 -0.47 -7.06
CA PHE A 311 -14.72 0.85 -6.58
C PHE A 311 -15.91 1.72 -6.21
N ALA A 312 -16.98 1.72 -7.01
CA ALA A 312 -18.18 2.48 -6.70
C ALA A 312 -18.81 2.00 -5.37
N TYR A 313 -19.05 0.70 -5.25
CA TYR A 313 -19.68 0.10 -4.06
C TYR A 313 -18.85 0.32 -2.80
N MET A 314 -17.56 -0.04 -2.84
CA MET A 314 -16.70 0.03 -1.66
C MET A 314 -16.38 1.47 -1.25
N THR A 315 -16.25 2.39 -2.22
CA THR A 315 -16.06 3.81 -1.92
C THR A 315 -17.31 4.39 -1.27
N GLU A 316 -18.49 4.13 -1.83
CA GLU A 316 -19.76 4.60 -1.27
C GLU A 316 -19.97 4.07 0.15
N TYR A 317 -19.72 2.77 0.37
CA TYR A 317 -19.80 2.17 1.70
C TYR A 317 -18.87 2.85 2.71
N GLY A 318 -17.60 3.05 2.33
CA GLY A 318 -16.61 3.72 3.18
C GLY A 318 -16.96 5.18 3.48
N MET A 319 -17.46 5.92 2.48
CA MET A 319 -17.91 7.31 2.67
C MET A 319 -19.13 7.39 3.59
N ASN A 320 -20.07 6.44 3.49
CA ASN A 320 -21.21 6.36 4.40
C ASN A 320 -20.78 6.07 5.83
N LEU A 321 -19.76 5.22 6.06
CA LEU A 321 -19.19 5.01 7.39
C LEU A 321 -18.59 6.30 7.97
N LEU A 322 -17.87 7.07 7.16
CA LEU A 322 -17.29 8.35 7.58
C LEU A 322 -18.34 9.41 7.90
N ALA A 323 -19.47 9.41 7.21
CA ALA A 323 -20.56 10.37 7.45
C ALA A 323 -21.37 10.08 8.73
N GLN A 324 -21.27 8.85 9.26
CA GLN A 324 -22.02 8.40 10.44
C GLN A 324 -21.25 8.58 11.76
N ASN A 325 -19.95 8.88 11.71
CA ASN A 325 -19.05 9.01 12.87
C ASN A 325 -18.42 10.41 12.91
#